data_AF-A0A1C5IUW5-F1
#
_entry.id   AF-A0A1C5IUW5-F1
#
_cell.length_a   1.000
_cell.length_b   1.000
_cell.length_c   1.000
_cell.angle_alpha   90.00
_cell.angle_beta   90.00
_cell.angle_gamma   90.00
#
_symmetry.space_group_name_H-M   'P 1'
#
loop_
_entity.id
_entity.type
_entity.pdbx_description
1 polymer ?
#
loop_
_entity_poly.entity_id
_entity_poly.type
_entity_poly.pdbx_seq_one_letter_code
_entity_poly.pdbx_strand_id
1 'polypeptide(L)'
;MSLYVTELRRLAKRRLTRMLLALLVVGLAGIATVFAFSSHKLSPAVVAQAQAESDAQYRQAVQGWQKSVAECEAAQARGEQTEERYGPNCGRDWQPQPEMFDPTWNLPYQFDFRAEFGIFVAVFAGAVGLFAFLVGASFVGAEWSTGGMMNLLLWRPRRLAVLGTKLAAVLTTLVGVTVVLGALWTLAFWLIGTWRGTTARVTAGVWQSVGLDGLRALALILAVGAVAFALASIGRHTAMALGVAVGLGVVSEIGVRIGTAIAGVPFGDRYVLSTYAMAWFQKRWKLVDYDSCQFVQGACEPKEMFVTWQQSGLLFGLGAALVLTAAFWLMRRRDVA
;
A
#
# COMPACT_ATOMS: atom_id res chain seq x y z
N MET A 1 0.15 40.81 9.47
CA MET A 1 0.30 39.34 9.28
C MET A 1 0.49 39.06 7.80
N SER A 2 1.42 38.17 7.43
CA SER A 2 1.58 37.73 6.03
C SER A 2 0.38 36.88 5.59
N LEU A 3 0.05 36.90 4.30
CA LEU A 3 -1.01 36.07 3.72
C LEU A 3 -0.83 34.59 4.08
N TYR A 4 0.41 34.12 4.02
CA TYR A 4 0.79 32.74 4.35
C TYR A 4 0.42 32.33 5.78
N VAL A 5 0.77 33.14 6.79
CA VAL A 5 0.46 32.83 8.19
C VAL A 5 -1.05 32.80 8.42
N THR A 6 -1.79 33.68 7.74
CA THR A 6 -3.26 33.70 7.79
C THR A 6 -3.84 32.42 7.19
N GLU A 7 -3.38 32.00 6.01
CA GLU A 7 -3.86 30.79 5.34
C GLU A 7 -3.54 29.52 6.13
N LEU A 8 -2.34 29.43 6.74
CA LEU A 8 -2.01 28.34 7.66
C LEU A 8 -2.96 28.27 8.84
N ARG A 9 -3.24 29.39 9.51
CA ARG A 9 -4.18 29.44 10.64
C ARG A 9 -5.60 29.07 10.21
N ARG A 10 -6.05 29.52 9.04
CA ARG A 10 -7.36 29.18 8.48
C ARG A 10 -7.47 27.68 8.21
N LEU A 11 -6.45 27.07 7.61
CA LEU A 11 -6.41 25.64 7.36
C LEU A 11 -6.44 24.84 8.66
N ALA A 12 -5.58 25.18 9.63
CA ALA A 12 -5.50 24.47 10.91
C ALA A 12 -6.79 24.58 11.75
N LYS A 13 -7.47 25.73 11.73
CA LYS A 13 -8.73 25.93 12.47
C LYS A 13 -9.94 25.30 11.78
N ARG A 14 -9.83 24.90 10.52
CA ARG A 14 -10.95 24.37 9.74
C ARG A 14 -11.48 23.08 10.35
N ARG A 15 -12.79 23.03 10.58
CA ARG A 15 -13.46 21.88 11.23
C ARG A 15 -13.20 20.58 10.48
N LEU A 16 -13.38 20.60 9.15
CA LEU A 16 -13.15 19.43 8.30
C LEU A 16 -11.71 18.90 8.42
N THR A 17 -10.70 19.78 8.34
CA THR A 17 -9.29 19.39 8.46
C THR A 17 -9.00 18.75 9.82
N ARG A 18 -9.54 19.30 10.92
CA ARG A 18 -9.40 18.73 12.26
C ARG A 18 -10.11 17.38 12.41
N MET A 19 -11.32 17.24 11.85
CA MET A 19 -12.05 15.96 11.86
C MET A 19 -11.30 14.89 11.07
N LEU A 20 -10.82 15.22 9.86
CA LEU A 20 -10.02 14.31 9.05
C LEU A 20 -8.70 13.93 9.73
N LEU A 21 -8.04 14.87 10.42
CA LEU A 21 -6.83 14.59 11.19
C LEU A 21 -7.12 13.65 12.36
N ALA A 22 -8.21 13.88 13.09
CA ALA A 22 -8.63 12.99 14.18
C ALA A 22 -8.93 11.57 13.66
N LEU A 23 -9.66 11.45 12.55
CA LEU A 23 -9.94 10.16 11.91
C LEU A 23 -8.66 9.46 11.43
N LEU A 24 -7.72 10.22 10.84
CA LEU A 24 -6.42 9.69 10.43
C LEU A 24 -5.63 9.16 11.63
N VAL A 25 -5.55 9.92 12.72
CA VAL A 25 -4.84 9.51 13.94
C VAL A 25 -5.48 8.27 14.54
N VAL A 26 -6.80 8.21 14.63
CA VAL A 26 -7.53 7.03 15.13
C VAL A 26 -7.31 5.82 14.23
N GLY A 27 -7.36 5.99 12.91
CA GLY A 27 -7.12 4.91 11.95
C GLY A 27 -5.70 4.34 12.07
N LEU A 28 -4.68 5.20 12.11
CA LEU A 28 -3.29 4.78 12.31
C LEU A 28 -3.11 4.10 13.68
N ALA A 29 -3.59 4.72 14.75
CA ALA A 29 -3.52 4.12 16.09
C ALA A 29 -4.20 2.74 16.13
N GLY A 30 -5.36 2.59 15.48
CA GLY A 30 -6.07 1.31 15.35
C GLY A 30 -5.22 0.24 14.67
N ILE A 31 -4.60 0.56 13.53
CA ILE A 31 -3.70 -0.38 12.83
C ILE A 31 -2.53 -0.79 13.73
N ALA A 32 -1.82 0.18 14.31
CA ALA A 32 -0.69 -0.10 15.20
C ALA A 32 -1.12 -0.95 16.41
N THR A 33 -2.31 -0.71 16.96
CA THR A 33 -2.87 -1.47 18.08
C THR A 33 -3.16 -2.91 17.69
N VAL A 34 -3.83 -3.14 16.55
CA VAL A 34 -4.11 -4.49 16.03
C VAL A 34 -2.81 -5.29 15.87
N PHE A 35 -1.78 -4.69 15.27
CA PHE A 35 -0.48 -5.33 15.10
C PHE A 35 0.28 -5.56 16.42
N ALA A 36 0.14 -4.66 17.38
CA ALA A 36 0.72 -4.83 18.71
C ALA A 36 0.14 -6.06 19.44
N PHE A 37 -1.16 -6.35 19.23
CA PHE A 37 -1.83 -7.50 19.83
C PHE A 37 -1.64 -8.80 19.02
N SER A 38 -1.46 -8.72 17.70
CA SER A 38 -1.22 -9.91 16.88
C SER A 38 0.21 -10.44 16.97
N SER A 39 1.20 -9.58 17.28
CA SER A 39 2.60 -9.97 17.38
C SER A 39 2.94 -10.64 18.72
N HIS A 40 3.67 -11.75 18.64
CA HIS A 40 4.14 -12.52 19.80
C HIS A 40 5.66 -12.69 19.80
N LYS A 41 6.28 -12.59 20.98
CA LYS A 41 7.70 -12.88 21.12
C LYS A 41 7.93 -14.38 21.09
N LEU A 42 8.81 -14.82 20.20
CA LEU A 42 9.27 -16.20 20.13
C LEU A 42 10.27 -16.47 21.26
N SER A 43 9.80 -17.05 22.37
CA SER A 43 10.67 -17.56 23.42
C SER A 43 11.17 -18.97 23.05
N PRO A 44 12.29 -19.44 23.62
CA PRO A 44 12.75 -20.82 23.41
C PRO A 44 11.68 -21.87 23.73
N ALA A 45 10.82 -21.60 24.72
CA ALA A 45 9.71 -22.47 25.07
C ALA A 45 8.63 -22.52 23.97
N VAL A 46 8.28 -21.38 23.36
CA VAL A 46 7.32 -21.32 22.24
C VAL A 46 7.86 -22.05 21.02
N VAL A 47 9.16 -21.88 20.72
CA VAL A 47 9.80 -22.57 19.60
C VAL A 47 9.86 -24.09 19.84
N ALA A 48 10.22 -24.51 21.06
CA ALA A 48 10.21 -25.92 21.44
C ALA A 48 8.80 -26.54 21.38
N GLN A 49 7.78 -25.78 21.78
CA GLN A 49 6.37 -26.21 21.66
C GLN A 49 5.95 -26.38 20.20
N ALA A 50 6.27 -25.42 19.32
CA ALA A 50 5.97 -25.51 17.90
C ALA A 50 6.70 -26.68 17.22
N GLN A 51 7.95 -26.97 17.63
CA GLN A 51 8.68 -28.17 17.20
C GLN A 51 8.00 -29.46 17.68
N ALA A 52 7.64 -29.55 18.96
CA ALA A 52 6.95 -30.73 19.49
C ALA A 52 5.60 -30.97 18.80
N GLU A 53 4.88 -29.91 18.44
CA GLU A 53 3.64 -29.98 17.66
C GLU A 53 3.90 -30.45 16.22
N SER A 54 4.93 -29.94 15.55
CA SER A 54 5.34 -30.40 14.22
C SER A 54 5.73 -31.88 14.22
N ASP A 55 6.48 -32.32 15.22
CA ASP A 55 6.89 -33.72 15.39
C ASP A 55 5.69 -34.63 15.70
N ALA A 56 4.68 -34.12 16.41
CA ALA A 56 3.42 -34.84 16.64
C ALA A 56 2.61 -34.97 15.35
N GLN A 57 2.48 -33.89 14.57
CA GLN A 57 1.81 -33.89 13.26
C GLN A 57 2.49 -34.85 12.29
N TYR A 58 3.83 -34.85 12.23
CA TYR A 58 4.61 -35.79 11.42
C TYR A 58 4.34 -37.23 11.83
N ARG A 59 4.44 -37.56 13.13
CA ARG A 59 4.16 -38.93 13.63
C ARG A 59 2.74 -39.38 13.32
N GLN A 60 1.76 -38.48 13.46
CA GLN A 60 0.37 -38.77 13.13
C GLN A 60 0.18 -39.01 11.63
N ALA A 61 0.82 -38.22 10.78
CA ALA A 61 0.78 -38.39 9.33
C ALA A 61 1.42 -39.71 8.89
N VAL A 62 2.57 -40.09 9.47
CA VAL A 62 3.23 -41.38 9.20
C VAL A 62 2.34 -42.55 9.64
N GLN A 63 1.73 -42.48 10.83
CA GLN A 63 0.79 -43.52 11.29
C GLN A 63 -0.45 -43.62 10.40
N GLY A 64 -1.01 -42.49 9.98
CA GLY A 64 -2.13 -42.44 9.04
C GLY A 64 -1.77 -43.06 7.69
N TRP A 65 -0.61 -42.69 7.14
CA TRP A 65 -0.09 -43.27 5.90
C TRP A 65 0.16 -44.78 6.02
N GLN A 66 0.79 -45.26 7.09
CA GLN A 66 1.01 -46.69 7.34
C GLN A 66 -0.31 -47.47 7.37
N LYS A 67 -1.33 -46.91 8.03
CA LYS A 67 -2.67 -47.51 8.09
C LYS A 67 -3.32 -47.55 6.70
N SER A 68 -3.23 -46.46 5.93
CA SER A 68 -3.76 -46.39 4.56
C SER A 68 -3.07 -47.39 3.61
N VAL A 69 -1.76 -47.57 3.72
CA VAL A 69 -1.02 -48.58 2.95
C VAL A 69 -1.49 -49.98 3.32
N ALA A 70 -1.61 -50.30 4.62
CA ALA A 70 -2.09 -51.60 5.09
C ALA A 70 -3.54 -51.90 4.65
N GLU A 71 -4.43 -50.90 4.72
CA GLU A 71 -5.81 -51.01 4.24
C GLU A 71 -5.87 -51.25 2.72
N CYS A 72 -5.01 -50.57 1.95
CA CYS A 72 -4.89 -50.76 0.52
C CYS A 72 -4.38 -52.18 0.17
N GLU A 73 -3.34 -52.66 0.84
CA GLU A 73 -2.81 -54.02 0.64
C GLU A 73 -3.85 -55.08 0.95
N ALA A 74 -4.62 -54.91 2.03
CA ALA A 74 -5.71 -55.82 2.37
C ALA A 74 -6.84 -55.79 1.31
N ALA A 75 -7.16 -54.62 0.75
CA ALA A 75 -8.16 -54.49 -0.33
C ALA A 75 -7.68 -55.12 -1.64
N GLN A 76 -6.41 -54.92 -1.99
CA GLN A 76 -5.78 -55.55 -3.15
C GLN A 76 -5.77 -57.08 -3.01
N ALA A 77 -5.49 -57.61 -1.81
CA ALA A 77 -5.58 -59.05 -1.52
C ALA A 77 -7.00 -59.62 -1.63
N ARG A 78 -8.04 -58.79 -1.46
CA ARG A 78 -9.45 -59.16 -1.71
C ARG A 78 -9.86 -59.02 -3.17
N GLY A 79 -8.97 -58.55 -4.05
CA GLY A 79 -9.25 -58.34 -5.47
C GLY A 79 -10.02 -57.05 -5.78
N GLU A 80 -10.07 -56.10 -4.84
CA GLU A 80 -10.71 -54.79 -5.07
C GLU A 80 -9.82 -53.89 -5.93
N GLN A 81 -10.42 -53.00 -6.73
CA GLN A 81 -9.68 -51.95 -7.43
C GLN A 81 -9.29 -50.84 -6.44
N THR A 82 -7.99 -50.63 -6.24
CA THR A 82 -7.47 -49.72 -5.21
C THR A 82 -6.92 -48.40 -5.74
N GLU A 83 -6.59 -48.30 -7.03
CA GLU A 83 -5.94 -47.12 -7.62
C GLU A 83 -6.79 -45.84 -7.53
N GLU A 84 -8.10 -45.92 -7.74
CA GLU A 84 -8.99 -44.75 -7.68
C GLU A 84 -9.12 -44.20 -6.24
N ARG A 85 -8.99 -45.06 -5.23
CA ARG A 85 -9.17 -44.70 -3.83
C ARG A 85 -7.87 -44.34 -3.11
N TYR A 86 -6.78 -45.03 -3.42
CA TYR A 86 -5.49 -44.90 -2.72
C TYR A 86 -4.35 -44.37 -3.61
N GLY A 87 -4.60 -44.19 -4.92
CA GLY A 87 -3.58 -43.80 -5.89
C GLY A 87 -2.70 -44.97 -6.36
N PRO A 88 -1.75 -44.70 -7.27
CA PRO A 88 -0.80 -45.70 -7.74
C PRO A 88 0.06 -46.22 -6.58
N ASN A 89 0.52 -47.49 -6.68
CA ASN A 89 1.39 -48.13 -5.69
C ASN A 89 0.88 -48.06 -4.24
N CYS A 90 -0.45 -48.07 -4.02
CA CYS A 90 -1.06 -47.92 -2.70
C CYS A 90 -0.58 -46.66 -1.93
N GLY A 91 -0.19 -45.60 -2.64
CA GLY A 91 0.28 -44.36 -2.04
C GLY A 91 1.66 -44.46 -1.38
N ARG A 92 2.45 -45.52 -1.65
CA ARG A 92 3.81 -45.67 -1.12
C ARG A 92 4.76 -44.56 -1.58
N ASP A 93 4.52 -44.03 -2.77
CA ASP A 93 5.29 -42.91 -3.34
C ASP A 93 5.04 -41.57 -2.62
N TRP A 94 3.99 -41.50 -1.78
CA TRP A 94 3.58 -40.29 -1.05
C TRP A 94 3.88 -40.39 0.45
N GLN A 95 4.97 -41.07 0.83
CA GLN A 95 5.37 -41.18 2.22
C GLN A 95 5.60 -39.79 2.84
N PRO A 96 5.01 -39.50 4.02
CA PRO A 96 5.29 -38.27 4.75
C PRO A 96 6.78 -38.10 5.04
N GLN A 97 7.38 -37.02 4.56
CA GLN A 97 8.77 -36.63 4.81
C GLN A 97 8.83 -35.56 5.91
N PRO A 98 9.85 -35.56 6.78
CA PRO A 98 10.00 -34.56 7.85
C PRO A 98 10.01 -33.12 7.34
N GLU A 99 10.57 -32.87 6.15
CA GLU A 99 10.69 -31.54 5.55
C GLU A 99 9.32 -30.93 5.21
N MET A 100 8.27 -31.75 5.10
CA MET A 100 6.90 -31.28 4.88
C MET A 100 6.23 -30.73 6.15
N PHE A 101 6.86 -30.90 7.31
CA PHE A 101 6.35 -30.45 8.62
C PHE A 101 7.32 -29.43 9.21
N ASP A 102 7.45 -28.29 8.53
CA ASP A 102 8.30 -27.19 8.99
C ASP A 102 7.71 -26.58 10.30
N PRO A 103 8.45 -26.62 11.42
CA PRO A 103 8.00 -26.05 12.69
C PRO A 103 7.59 -24.58 12.61
N THR A 104 8.09 -23.84 11.62
CA THR A 104 7.75 -22.43 11.44
C THR A 104 6.28 -22.19 11.13
N TRP A 105 5.57 -23.18 10.60
CA TRP A 105 4.13 -23.07 10.32
C TRP A 105 3.27 -23.11 11.58
N ASN A 106 3.80 -23.69 12.67
CA ASN A 106 3.15 -23.73 13.98
C ASN A 106 3.60 -22.57 14.89
N LEU A 107 4.50 -21.70 14.43
CA LEU A 107 4.91 -20.53 15.21
C LEU A 107 3.84 -19.43 15.15
N PRO A 108 3.56 -18.74 16.27
CA PRO A 108 2.72 -17.56 16.24
C PRO A 108 3.41 -16.45 15.44
N TYR A 109 2.60 -15.57 14.83
CA TYR A 109 3.12 -14.41 14.11
C TYR A 109 4.00 -13.54 15.01
N GLN A 110 5.23 -13.27 14.55
CA GLN A 110 6.16 -12.35 15.16
C GLN A 110 6.49 -11.24 14.17
N PHE A 111 6.21 -10.00 14.56
CA PHE A 111 6.57 -8.84 13.74
C PHE A 111 8.09 -8.66 13.66
N ASP A 112 8.64 -8.63 12.44
CA ASP A 112 10.03 -8.28 12.15
C ASP A 112 10.13 -6.85 11.63
N PHE A 113 10.67 -5.95 12.46
CA PHE A 113 10.83 -4.54 12.09
C PHE A 113 11.68 -4.35 10.84
N ARG A 114 12.74 -5.15 10.64
CA ARG A 114 13.63 -5.00 9.49
C ARG A 114 12.95 -5.43 8.19
N ALA A 115 12.19 -6.53 8.24
CA ALA A 115 11.59 -7.12 7.04
C ALA A 115 10.28 -6.41 6.65
N GLU A 116 9.47 -6.02 7.63
CA GLU A 116 8.08 -5.64 7.37
C GLU A 116 7.84 -4.13 7.43
N PHE A 117 8.67 -3.35 8.14
CA PHE A 117 8.39 -1.93 8.36
C PHE A 117 8.29 -1.11 7.06
N GLY A 118 9.00 -1.49 6.01
CA GLY A 118 8.88 -0.85 4.69
C GLY A 118 7.46 -0.94 4.10
N ILE A 119 6.74 -2.04 4.34
CA ILE A 119 5.33 -2.19 3.94
C ILE A 119 4.46 -1.23 4.76
N PHE A 120 4.71 -1.12 6.06
CA PHE A 120 3.99 -0.19 6.94
C PHE A 120 4.24 1.28 6.61
N VAL A 121 5.39 1.63 6.01
CA VAL A 121 5.61 2.97 5.44
C VAL A 121 4.68 3.22 4.26
N ALA A 122 4.45 2.23 3.39
CA ALA A 122 3.51 2.36 2.28
C ALA A 122 2.05 2.49 2.78
N VAL A 123 1.66 1.72 3.79
CA VAL A 123 0.34 1.83 4.45
C VAL A 123 0.14 3.23 5.04
N PHE A 124 1.13 3.71 5.78
CA PHE A 124 1.14 5.08 6.30
C PHE A 124 1.00 6.12 5.18
N ALA A 125 1.77 5.97 4.10
CA ALA A 125 1.73 6.87 2.96
C ALA A 125 0.37 6.88 2.25
N GLY A 126 -0.30 5.73 2.14
CA GLY A 126 -1.66 5.62 1.61
C GLY A 126 -2.68 6.37 2.49
N ALA A 127 -2.64 6.15 3.80
CA ALA A 127 -3.55 6.80 4.74
C ALA A 127 -3.36 8.33 4.79
N VAL A 128 -2.11 8.80 4.92
CA VAL A 128 -1.79 10.23 4.90
C VAL A 128 -2.00 10.83 3.51
N GLY A 129 -1.79 10.06 2.45
CA GLY A 129 -2.08 10.46 1.06
C GLY A 129 -3.56 10.73 0.84
N LEU A 130 -4.44 9.89 1.37
CA LEU A 130 -5.89 10.13 1.34
C LEU A 130 -6.27 11.39 2.13
N PHE A 131 -5.70 11.58 3.32
CA PHE A 131 -5.85 12.82 4.08
C PHE A 131 -5.38 14.04 3.28
N ALA A 132 -4.21 13.96 2.65
CA ALA A 132 -3.62 15.01 1.82
C ALA A 132 -4.50 15.36 0.63
N PHE A 133 -5.06 14.34 -0.03
CA PHE A 133 -6.00 14.52 -1.12
C PHE A 133 -7.25 15.30 -0.66
N LEU A 134 -7.90 14.84 0.41
CA LEU A 134 -9.14 15.45 0.90
C LEU A 134 -8.92 16.87 1.41
N VAL A 135 -7.82 17.12 2.14
CA VAL A 135 -7.46 18.45 2.63
C VAL A 135 -7.09 19.37 1.47
N GLY A 136 -6.25 18.91 0.53
CA GLY A 136 -5.83 19.68 -0.64
C GLY A 136 -7.01 20.10 -1.51
N ALA A 137 -7.87 19.15 -1.88
CA ALA A 137 -9.08 19.42 -2.66
C ALA A 137 -10.05 20.36 -1.92
N SER A 138 -10.28 20.10 -0.62
CA SER A 138 -11.27 20.86 0.14
C SER A 138 -10.86 22.28 0.46
N PHE A 139 -9.58 22.55 0.66
CA PHE A 139 -9.11 23.86 1.09
C PHE A 139 -9.43 24.95 0.06
N VAL A 140 -9.16 24.66 -1.21
CA VAL A 140 -9.44 25.59 -2.31
C VAL A 140 -10.83 25.41 -2.89
N GLY A 141 -11.30 24.17 -3.04
CA GLY A 141 -12.59 23.89 -3.66
C GLY A 141 -13.77 24.51 -2.90
N ALA A 142 -13.74 24.49 -1.57
CA ALA A 142 -14.83 25.07 -0.76
C ALA A 142 -14.83 26.61 -0.76
N GLU A 143 -13.67 27.25 -0.96
CA GLU A 143 -13.61 28.70 -1.04
C GLU A 143 -14.13 29.22 -2.39
N TRP A 144 -13.95 28.44 -3.45
CA TRP A 144 -14.58 28.74 -4.73
C TRP A 144 -16.09 28.60 -4.65
N SER A 145 -16.60 27.50 -4.10
CA SER A 145 -18.04 27.24 -4.02
C SER A 145 -18.80 28.24 -3.12
N THR A 146 -18.11 28.85 -2.15
CA THR A 146 -18.71 29.82 -1.21
C THR A 146 -18.43 31.28 -1.58
N GLY A 147 -17.71 31.55 -2.68
CA GLY A 147 -17.30 32.90 -3.08
C GLY A 147 -16.19 33.52 -2.23
N GLY A 148 -15.64 32.79 -1.24
CA GLY A 148 -14.53 33.27 -0.40
C GLY A 148 -13.27 33.58 -1.19
N MET A 149 -12.99 32.80 -2.25
CA MET A 149 -11.87 33.08 -3.15
C MET A 149 -12.08 34.37 -3.94
N MET A 150 -13.30 34.61 -4.45
CA MET A 150 -13.64 35.84 -5.17
C MET A 150 -13.43 37.07 -4.27
N ASN A 151 -13.98 37.03 -3.05
CA ASN A 151 -13.83 38.11 -2.10
C ASN A 151 -12.34 38.40 -1.79
N LEU A 152 -11.51 37.37 -1.61
CA LEU A 152 -10.08 37.54 -1.38
C LEU A 152 -9.37 38.23 -2.55
N LEU A 153 -9.75 37.92 -3.79
CA LEU A 153 -9.14 38.50 -4.99
C LEU A 153 -9.55 39.95 -5.23
N LEU A 154 -10.71 40.40 -4.75
CA LEU A 154 -11.09 41.81 -4.75
C LEU A 154 -10.12 42.66 -3.93
N TRP A 155 -9.75 42.17 -2.73
CA TRP A 155 -8.82 42.87 -1.83
C TRP A 155 -7.34 42.67 -2.20
N ARG A 156 -7.00 41.56 -2.86
CA ARG A 156 -5.64 41.22 -3.27
C ARG A 156 -5.64 40.67 -4.71
N PRO A 157 -5.55 41.53 -5.74
CA PRO A 157 -5.66 41.13 -7.15
C PRO A 157 -4.39 40.44 -7.71
N ARG A 158 -3.66 39.69 -6.88
CA ARG A 158 -2.45 38.94 -7.27
C ARG A 158 -2.75 37.45 -7.33
N ARG A 159 -3.54 37.05 -8.34
CA ARG A 159 -4.15 35.69 -8.47
C ARG A 159 -3.16 34.54 -8.25
N LEU A 160 -2.00 34.59 -8.94
CA LEU A 160 -0.97 33.55 -8.83
C LEU A 160 -0.31 33.51 -7.45
N ALA A 161 -0.06 34.69 -6.85
CA ALA A 161 0.52 34.77 -5.50
C ALA A 161 -0.46 34.21 -4.46
N VAL A 162 -1.77 34.47 -4.60
CA VAL A 162 -2.80 33.93 -3.72
C VAL A 162 -2.89 32.42 -3.84
N LEU A 163 -2.98 31.88 -5.06
CA LEU A 163 -3.04 30.44 -5.29
C LEU A 163 -1.78 29.73 -4.78
N GLY A 164 -0.60 30.27 -5.10
CA GLY A 164 0.69 29.74 -4.64
C GLY A 164 0.84 29.78 -3.11
N THR A 165 0.37 30.85 -2.46
CA THR A 165 0.41 30.94 -0.98
C THR A 165 -0.50 29.90 -0.32
N LYS A 166 -1.68 29.65 -0.89
CA LYS A 166 -2.59 28.61 -0.39
C LYS A 166 -2.01 27.21 -0.60
N LEU A 167 -1.44 26.94 -1.77
CA LEU A 167 -0.74 25.68 -2.03
C LEU A 167 0.42 25.50 -1.04
N ALA A 168 1.25 26.52 -0.81
CA ALA A 168 2.32 26.48 0.16
C ALA A 168 1.82 26.21 1.59
N ALA A 169 0.70 26.80 2.01
CA ALA A 169 0.09 26.55 3.31
C ALA A 169 -0.39 25.09 3.46
N VAL A 170 -1.01 24.53 2.41
CA VAL A 170 -1.39 23.11 2.38
C VAL A 170 -0.16 22.23 2.47
N LEU A 171 0.83 22.41 1.58
CA LEU A 171 2.03 21.58 1.54
C LEU A 171 2.82 21.65 2.84
N THR A 172 2.96 22.83 3.45
CA THR A 172 3.63 22.96 4.76
C THR A 172 2.89 22.16 5.84
N THR A 173 1.56 22.24 5.84
CA THR A 173 0.73 21.48 6.79
C THR A 173 0.90 19.98 6.58
N LEU A 174 0.94 19.53 5.33
CA LEU A 174 1.17 18.12 4.98
C LEU A 174 2.57 17.66 5.38
N VAL A 175 3.61 18.47 5.18
CA VAL A 175 4.97 18.17 5.69
C VAL A 175 4.93 17.99 7.21
N GLY A 176 4.35 18.95 7.94
CA GLY A 176 4.28 18.91 9.40
C GLY A 176 3.54 17.67 9.91
N VAL A 177 2.36 17.38 9.35
CA VAL A 177 1.57 16.18 9.70
C VAL A 177 2.32 14.90 9.37
N THR A 178 2.92 14.81 8.17
CA THR A 178 3.64 13.61 7.73
C THR A 178 4.87 13.35 8.59
N VAL A 179 5.64 14.38 8.92
CA VAL A 179 6.85 14.24 9.76
C VAL A 179 6.47 13.83 11.19
N VAL A 180 5.50 14.51 11.80
CA VAL A 180 5.09 14.21 13.18
C VAL A 180 4.44 12.82 13.27
N LEU A 181 3.46 12.54 12.42
CA LEU A 181 2.81 11.22 12.44
C LEU A 181 3.76 10.12 11.98
N GLY A 182 4.68 10.37 11.04
CA GLY A 182 5.68 9.41 10.60
C GLY A 182 6.68 9.06 11.70
N ALA A 183 7.10 10.05 12.50
CA ALA A 183 7.94 9.82 13.68
C ALA A 183 7.19 8.98 14.74
N LEU A 184 5.93 9.32 15.03
CA LEU A 184 5.10 8.57 15.97
C LEU A 184 4.81 7.15 15.47
N TRP A 185 4.56 6.99 14.18
CA TRP A 185 4.35 5.69 13.52
C TRP A 185 5.59 4.81 13.64
N THR A 186 6.75 5.36 13.30
CA THR A 186 8.03 4.66 13.42
C THR A 186 8.32 4.27 14.87
N LEU A 187 8.06 5.18 15.81
CA LEU A 187 8.21 4.90 17.24
C LEU A 187 7.26 3.79 17.70
N ALA A 188 5.99 3.80 17.28
CA ALA A 188 5.02 2.77 17.63
C ALA A 188 5.48 1.38 17.15
N PHE A 189 5.87 1.25 15.88
CA PHE A 189 6.35 -0.03 15.34
C PHE A 189 7.71 -0.45 15.91
N TRP A 190 8.57 0.51 16.26
CA TRP A 190 9.81 0.23 16.98
C TRP A 190 9.53 -0.39 18.36
N LEU A 191 8.55 0.16 19.09
CA LEU A 191 8.11 -0.39 20.37
C LEU A 191 7.45 -1.77 20.19
N ILE A 192 6.62 -1.96 19.17
CA ILE A 192 6.04 -3.28 18.84
C ILE A 192 7.16 -4.29 18.59
N GLY A 193 8.13 -3.97 17.73
CA GLY A 193 9.28 -4.83 17.45
C GLY A 193 10.12 -5.14 18.69
N THR A 194 10.32 -4.17 19.58
CA THR A 194 11.15 -4.35 20.77
C THR A 194 10.47 -5.23 21.83
N TRP A 195 9.17 -5.03 22.05
CA TRP A 195 8.43 -5.65 23.15
C TRP A 195 7.71 -6.94 22.74
N ARG A 196 7.15 -6.97 21.53
CA ARG A 196 6.28 -8.05 21.03
C ARG A 196 6.82 -8.74 19.78
N GLY A 197 7.83 -8.17 19.11
CA GLY A 197 8.39 -8.68 17.87
C GLY A 197 9.89 -8.95 17.98
N THR A 198 10.60 -8.66 16.88
CA THR A 198 12.05 -8.64 16.82
C THR A 198 12.59 -7.38 16.15
N THR A 199 13.66 -6.83 16.73
CA THR A 199 14.51 -5.77 16.15
C THR A 199 15.91 -6.29 15.85
N ALA A 200 16.06 -7.62 15.78
CA ALA A 200 17.34 -8.25 15.47
C ALA A 200 17.85 -7.80 14.09
N ARG A 201 19.17 -7.60 13.99
CA ARG A 201 19.84 -7.22 12.73
C ARG A 201 19.38 -5.88 12.15
N VAL A 202 18.76 -5.00 12.96
CA VAL A 202 18.56 -3.60 12.58
C VAL A 202 19.93 -2.90 12.61
N THR A 203 20.43 -2.56 11.43
CA THR A 203 21.70 -1.84 11.25
C THR A 203 21.44 -0.39 10.85
N ALA A 204 22.50 0.45 10.80
CA ALA A 204 22.41 1.80 10.26
C ALA A 204 21.85 1.82 8.81
N GLY A 205 22.15 0.79 8.01
CA GLY A 205 21.62 0.66 6.65
C GLY A 205 20.10 0.44 6.61
N VAL A 206 19.53 -0.24 7.61
CA VAL A 206 18.07 -0.40 7.73
C VAL A 206 17.42 0.96 8.00
N TRP A 207 17.95 1.73 8.96
CA TRP A 207 17.47 3.09 9.24
C TRP A 207 17.61 4.03 8.05
N GLN A 208 18.70 3.93 7.29
CA GLN A 208 18.87 4.70 6.06
C GLN A 208 17.82 4.33 5.01
N SER A 209 17.53 3.03 4.81
CA SER A 209 16.47 2.60 3.89
C SER A 209 15.11 3.14 4.35
N VAL A 210 14.80 3.03 5.64
CA VAL A 210 13.57 3.56 6.23
C VAL A 210 13.44 5.07 6.02
N GLY A 211 14.52 5.83 6.23
CA GLY A 211 14.54 7.27 5.97
C GLY A 211 14.27 7.60 4.50
N LEU A 212 14.88 6.86 3.57
CA LEU A 212 14.63 7.03 2.13
C LEU A 212 13.20 6.67 1.73
N ASP A 213 12.64 5.61 2.31
CA ASP A 213 11.24 5.22 2.07
C ASP A 213 10.27 6.23 2.68
N GLY A 214 10.63 6.84 3.82
CA GLY A 214 9.92 7.99 4.40
C GLY A 214 9.95 9.23 3.49
N LEU A 215 11.08 9.52 2.83
CA LEU A 215 11.18 10.60 1.85
C LEU A 215 10.31 10.32 0.61
N ARG A 216 10.28 9.06 0.13
CA ARG A 216 9.39 8.63 -0.96
C ARG A 216 7.91 8.79 -0.58
N ALA A 217 7.55 8.41 0.65
CA ALA A 217 6.21 8.60 1.19
C ALA A 217 5.85 10.08 1.21
N LEU A 218 6.71 10.93 1.77
CA LEU A 218 6.51 12.38 1.82
C LEU A 218 6.32 12.98 0.42
N ALA A 219 7.19 12.64 -0.53
CA ALA A 219 7.09 13.13 -1.90
C ALA A 219 5.74 12.78 -2.54
N LEU A 220 5.29 11.52 -2.37
CA LEU A 220 4.00 11.07 -2.90
C LEU A 220 2.82 11.78 -2.23
N ILE A 221 2.83 11.93 -0.91
CA ILE A 221 1.78 12.64 -0.15
C ILE A 221 1.65 14.09 -0.61
N LEU A 222 2.79 14.78 -0.80
CA LEU A 222 2.82 16.16 -1.29
C LEU A 222 2.30 16.26 -2.72
N ALA A 223 2.71 15.33 -3.60
CA ALA A 223 2.23 15.28 -4.98
C ALA A 223 0.71 15.06 -5.03
N VAL A 224 0.19 14.10 -4.26
CA VAL A 224 -1.25 13.81 -4.17
C VAL A 224 -2.03 15.03 -3.66
N GLY A 225 -1.56 15.66 -2.58
CA GLY A 225 -2.19 16.86 -2.04
C GLY A 225 -2.18 18.04 -3.02
N ALA A 226 -1.06 18.24 -3.73
CA ALA A 226 -0.92 19.28 -4.74
C ALA A 226 -1.83 19.04 -5.96
N VAL A 227 -1.92 17.79 -6.44
CA VAL A 227 -2.81 17.39 -7.53
C VAL A 227 -4.27 17.60 -7.13
N ALA A 228 -4.66 17.17 -5.93
CA ALA A 228 -6.02 17.34 -5.44
C ALA A 228 -6.41 18.83 -5.35
N PHE A 229 -5.50 19.66 -4.82
CA PHE A 229 -5.65 21.11 -4.78
C PHE A 229 -5.78 21.71 -6.19
N ALA A 230 -4.94 21.28 -7.13
CA ALA A 230 -4.94 21.77 -8.50
C ALA A 230 -6.24 21.39 -9.23
N LEU A 231 -6.70 20.14 -9.13
CA LEU A 231 -7.96 19.67 -9.71
C LEU A 231 -9.16 20.45 -9.15
N ALA A 232 -9.21 20.65 -7.83
CA ALA A 232 -10.26 21.44 -7.21
C ALA A 232 -10.21 22.93 -7.63
N SER A 233 -9.02 23.46 -7.89
CA SER A 233 -8.84 24.82 -8.42
C SER A 233 -9.33 24.94 -9.87
N ILE A 234 -9.05 23.94 -10.71
CA ILE A 234 -9.50 23.88 -12.11
C ILE A 234 -11.03 23.81 -12.19
N GLY A 235 -11.64 22.94 -11.38
CA GLY A 235 -13.08 22.74 -11.36
C GLY A 235 -13.86 23.73 -10.50
N ARG A 236 -13.18 24.62 -9.76
CA ARG A 236 -13.79 25.55 -8.79
C ARG A 236 -14.70 24.86 -7.75
N HIS A 237 -14.49 23.56 -7.50
CA HIS A 237 -15.26 22.79 -6.53
C HIS A 237 -14.48 21.56 -6.08
N THR A 238 -14.72 21.13 -4.84
CA THR A 238 -14.22 19.85 -4.29
C THR A 238 -14.63 18.63 -5.11
N ALA A 239 -15.86 18.64 -5.64
CA ALA A 239 -16.43 17.53 -6.37
C ALA A 239 -15.61 17.17 -7.63
N MET A 240 -14.95 18.16 -8.25
CA MET A 240 -14.10 17.92 -9.42
C MET A 240 -12.93 16.99 -9.08
N ALA A 241 -12.21 17.28 -7.98
CA ALA A 241 -11.10 16.44 -7.58
C ALA A 241 -11.57 15.02 -7.25
N LEU A 242 -12.65 14.91 -6.46
CA LEU A 242 -13.25 13.62 -6.09
C LEU A 242 -13.68 12.82 -7.32
N GLY A 243 -14.39 13.45 -8.26
CA GLY A 243 -14.85 12.81 -9.48
C GLY A 243 -13.71 12.33 -10.37
N VAL A 244 -12.63 13.12 -10.51
CA VAL A 244 -11.43 12.70 -11.25
C VAL A 244 -10.74 11.53 -10.55
N ALA A 245 -10.61 11.55 -9.23
CA ALA A 245 -9.98 10.45 -8.49
C ALA A 245 -10.77 9.14 -8.62
N VAL A 246 -12.10 9.20 -8.47
CA VAL A 246 -12.98 8.03 -8.66
C VAL A 246 -12.94 7.56 -10.11
N GLY A 247 -13.06 8.47 -11.07
CA GLY A 247 -13.04 8.14 -12.50
C GLY A 247 -11.73 7.49 -12.92
N LEU A 248 -10.58 8.08 -12.55
CA LEU A 248 -9.27 7.49 -12.84
C LEU A 248 -9.07 6.17 -12.10
N GLY A 249 -9.51 6.05 -10.84
CA GLY A 249 -9.43 4.81 -10.08
C GLY A 249 -10.21 3.68 -10.76
N VAL A 250 -11.48 3.92 -11.09
CA VAL A 250 -12.32 2.90 -11.76
C VAL A 250 -11.80 2.57 -13.16
N VAL A 251 -11.47 3.58 -13.96
CA VAL A 251 -10.97 3.35 -15.33
C VAL A 251 -9.64 2.60 -15.30
N SER A 252 -8.70 3.01 -14.44
CA SER A 252 -7.38 2.36 -14.39
C SER A 252 -7.41 0.98 -13.73
N GLU A 253 -8.12 0.79 -12.62
CA GLU A 253 -8.11 -0.48 -11.90
C GLU A 253 -9.06 -1.51 -12.50
N ILE A 254 -10.20 -1.09 -13.05
CA ILE A 254 -11.22 -2.02 -13.55
C ILE A 254 -11.24 -2.00 -15.07
N GLY A 255 -11.41 -0.81 -15.67
CA GLY A 255 -11.57 -0.67 -17.12
C GLY A 255 -10.36 -1.18 -17.91
N VAL A 256 -9.15 -0.78 -17.52
CA VAL A 256 -7.91 -1.18 -18.18
C VAL A 256 -7.61 -2.67 -17.97
N ARG A 257 -7.78 -3.20 -16.76
CA ARG A 257 -7.56 -4.64 -16.50
C ARG A 257 -8.48 -5.51 -17.35
N ILE A 258 -9.78 -5.19 -17.36
CA ILE A 258 -10.76 -5.92 -18.19
C ILE A 258 -10.44 -5.76 -19.68
N GLY A 259 -10.19 -4.53 -20.14
CA GLY A 259 -9.92 -4.26 -21.55
C GLY A 259 -8.68 -4.97 -22.07
N THR A 260 -7.60 -4.96 -21.29
CA THR A 260 -6.34 -5.65 -21.65
C THR A 260 -6.46 -7.16 -21.60
N ALA A 261 -7.23 -7.71 -20.65
CA ALA A 261 -7.51 -9.15 -20.57
C ALA A 261 -8.31 -9.62 -21.79
N ILE A 262 -9.38 -8.90 -22.17
CA ILE A 262 -10.20 -9.22 -23.35
C ILE A 262 -9.38 -9.10 -24.64
N ALA A 263 -8.50 -8.11 -24.73
CA ALA A 263 -7.66 -7.88 -25.89
C ALA A 263 -6.43 -8.81 -25.98
N GLY A 264 -6.21 -9.70 -25.00
CA GLY A 264 -5.05 -10.59 -24.95
C GLY A 264 -3.71 -9.83 -24.90
N VAL A 265 -3.69 -8.65 -24.28
CA VAL A 265 -2.49 -7.82 -24.23
C VAL A 265 -1.53 -8.37 -23.17
N PRO A 266 -0.31 -8.79 -23.55
CA PRO A 266 0.65 -9.30 -22.59
C PRO A 266 1.03 -8.20 -21.59
N PHE A 267 1.10 -8.57 -20.31
CA PHE A 267 1.38 -7.66 -19.19
C PHE A 267 0.38 -6.49 -19.08
N GLY A 268 -0.92 -6.72 -19.27
CA GLY A 268 -1.98 -5.68 -19.18
C GLY A 268 -1.89 -4.78 -17.93
N ASP A 269 -1.47 -5.36 -16.80
CA ASP A 269 -1.25 -4.67 -15.52
C ASP A 269 -0.24 -3.51 -15.59
N ARG A 270 0.61 -3.44 -16.63
CA ARG A 270 1.53 -2.32 -16.86
C ARG A 270 0.83 -0.98 -17.10
N TYR A 271 -0.46 -1.00 -17.45
CA TYR A 271 -1.26 0.19 -17.73
C TYR A 271 -2.11 0.62 -16.54
N VAL A 272 -2.02 -0.10 -15.42
CA VAL A 272 -2.80 0.13 -14.21
C VAL A 272 -2.00 1.01 -13.24
N LEU A 273 -2.66 2.00 -12.61
CA LEU A 273 -1.98 2.95 -11.73
C LEU A 273 -1.47 2.30 -10.43
N SER A 274 -2.21 1.33 -9.86
CA SER A 274 -1.76 0.58 -8.68
C SER A 274 -0.42 -0.11 -8.88
N THR A 275 -0.12 -0.61 -10.08
CA THR A 275 1.18 -1.20 -10.44
C THR A 275 2.33 -0.22 -10.20
N TYR A 276 2.18 1.04 -10.63
CA TYR A 276 3.19 2.07 -10.42
C TYR A 276 3.26 2.51 -8.96
N ALA A 277 2.14 2.54 -8.24
CA ALA A 277 2.13 2.82 -6.81
C ALA A 277 2.88 1.74 -6.00
N MET A 278 2.71 0.47 -6.35
CA MET A 278 3.45 -0.64 -5.75
C MET A 278 4.95 -0.56 -6.08
N ALA A 279 5.29 -0.31 -7.35
CA ALA A 279 6.67 -0.15 -7.78
C ALA A 279 7.37 1.03 -7.10
N TRP A 280 6.65 2.11 -6.76
CA TRP A 280 7.19 3.27 -6.05
C TRP A 280 7.76 2.90 -4.67
N PHE A 281 7.04 2.08 -3.89
CA PHE A 281 7.48 1.66 -2.56
C PHE A 281 8.38 0.41 -2.59
N GLN A 282 8.05 -0.57 -3.44
CA GLN A 282 8.82 -1.82 -3.50
C GLN A 282 10.08 -1.73 -4.38
N LYS A 283 10.37 -0.55 -4.95
CA LYS A 283 11.49 -0.25 -5.85
C LYS A 283 11.35 -0.90 -7.23
N ARG A 284 10.81 -2.12 -7.29
CA ARG A 284 10.40 -2.84 -8.50
C ARG A 284 9.14 -3.65 -8.22
N TRP A 285 8.27 -3.75 -9.21
CA TRP A 285 7.10 -4.60 -9.17
C TRP A 285 7.16 -5.57 -10.34
N LYS A 286 7.02 -6.86 -10.04
CA LYS A 286 7.10 -7.94 -11.03
C LYS A 286 5.71 -8.21 -11.61
N LEU A 287 5.61 -8.15 -12.92
CA LEU A 287 4.46 -8.57 -13.70
C LEU A 287 4.78 -9.91 -14.35
N VAL A 288 3.81 -10.83 -14.30
CA VAL A 288 3.95 -12.19 -14.81
C VAL A 288 2.86 -12.42 -15.83
N ASP A 289 3.24 -12.96 -16.98
CA ASP A 289 2.31 -13.32 -18.05
C ASP A 289 2.18 -14.85 -18.14
N TYR A 290 1.13 -15.39 -17.53
CA TYR A 290 0.87 -16.83 -17.51
C TYR A 290 0.38 -17.37 -18.87
N ASP A 291 -0.16 -16.51 -19.74
CA ASP A 291 -0.63 -16.92 -21.08
C ASP A 291 0.54 -17.18 -22.04
N SER A 292 1.73 -16.71 -21.68
CA SER A 292 2.96 -16.97 -22.42
C SER A 292 3.56 -18.37 -22.20
N CYS A 293 2.96 -19.19 -21.33
CA CYS A 293 3.47 -20.53 -21.04
C CYS A 293 3.25 -21.51 -22.19
N GLN A 294 4.36 -22.07 -22.69
CA GLN A 294 4.35 -23.21 -23.62
C GLN A 294 4.61 -24.49 -22.82
N PHE A 295 3.58 -25.32 -22.59
CA PHE A 295 3.65 -26.57 -21.82
C PHE A 295 4.40 -27.70 -22.55
N VAL A 296 5.52 -27.41 -23.21
CA VAL A 296 6.20 -28.37 -24.09
C VAL A 296 7.02 -29.41 -23.30
N GLN A 297 7.33 -29.17 -22.01
CA GLN A 297 8.13 -30.10 -21.18
C GLN A 297 7.64 -30.21 -19.72
N GLY A 298 6.37 -29.90 -19.44
CA GLY A 298 5.81 -29.99 -18.08
C GLY A 298 6.27 -28.88 -17.10
N ALA A 299 7.14 -27.97 -17.54
CA ALA A 299 7.49 -26.75 -16.82
C ALA A 299 6.89 -25.52 -17.52
N CYS A 300 6.22 -24.66 -16.75
CA CYS A 300 5.70 -23.36 -17.20
C CYS A 300 6.60 -22.27 -16.61
N GLU A 301 7.47 -21.70 -17.45
CA GLU A 301 8.24 -20.50 -17.13
C GLU A 301 7.55 -19.29 -17.77
N PRO A 302 6.67 -18.58 -17.04
CA PRO A 302 5.96 -17.44 -17.59
C PRO A 302 6.93 -16.28 -17.84
N LYS A 303 6.69 -15.50 -18.90
CA LYS A 303 7.48 -14.29 -19.16
C LYS A 303 7.27 -13.29 -18.03
N GLU A 304 8.35 -12.60 -17.68
CA GLU A 304 8.40 -11.63 -16.59
C GLU A 304 8.74 -10.23 -17.11
N MET A 305 8.09 -9.21 -16.53
CA MET A 305 8.39 -7.81 -16.77
C MET A 305 8.48 -7.07 -15.44
N PHE A 306 9.40 -6.11 -15.33
CA PHE A 306 9.55 -5.29 -14.13
C PHE A 306 9.14 -3.85 -14.40
N VAL A 307 8.27 -3.32 -13.55
CA VAL A 307 8.00 -1.88 -13.45
C VAL A 307 8.84 -1.32 -12.31
N THR A 308 9.58 -0.25 -12.57
CA THR A 308 10.55 0.31 -11.62
C THR A 308 10.05 1.61 -10.98
N TRP A 309 10.56 1.94 -9.80
CA TRP A 309 10.18 3.18 -9.11
C TRP A 309 10.52 4.45 -9.90
N GLN A 310 11.55 4.43 -10.75
CA GLN A 310 11.88 5.55 -11.62
C GLN A 310 10.77 5.81 -12.65
N GLN A 311 10.20 4.76 -13.22
CA GLN A 311 9.06 4.86 -14.14
C GLN A 311 7.82 5.40 -13.41
N SER A 312 7.55 4.93 -12.18
CA SER A 312 6.49 5.49 -11.34
C SER A 312 6.70 6.96 -11.03
N GLY A 313 7.94 7.35 -10.69
CA GLY A 313 8.30 8.74 -10.42
C GLY A 313 8.11 9.64 -11.63
N LEU A 314 8.47 9.17 -12.82
CA LEU A 314 8.26 9.89 -14.07
C LEU A 314 6.76 10.04 -14.38
N LEU A 315 5.99 8.96 -14.27
CA LEU A 315 4.54 8.99 -14.51
C LEU A 315 3.82 9.95 -13.56
N PHE A 316 4.02 9.80 -12.25
CA PHE A 316 3.36 10.65 -11.26
C PHE A 316 3.90 12.08 -11.28
N GLY A 317 5.20 12.27 -11.51
CA GLY A 317 5.83 13.58 -11.61
C GLY A 317 5.31 14.39 -12.79
N LEU A 318 5.25 13.78 -13.98
CA LEU A 318 4.70 14.43 -15.18
C LEU A 318 3.20 14.72 -15.01
N GLY A 319 2.43 13.77 -14.49
CA GLY A 319 1.00 13.97 -14.21
C GLY A 319 0.77 15.12 -13.24
N ALA A 320 1.51 15.19 -12.14
CA ALA A 320 1.41 16.26 -11.17
C ALA A 320 1.81 17.62 -11.76
N ALA A 321 2.92 17.68 -12.50
CA ALA A 321 3.40 18.90 -13.14
C ALA A 321 2.39 19.43 -14.16
N LEU A 322 1.78 18.56 -14.97
CA LEU A 322 0.78 18.93 -15.97
C LEU A 322 -0.47 19.52 -15.31
N VAL A 323 -1.01 18.85 -14.30
CA VAL A 323 -2.23 19.32 -13.60
C VAL A 323 -1.98 20.63 -12.85
N LEU A 324 -0.83 20.77 -12.18
CA LEU A 324 -0.44 22.02 -11.52
C LEU A 324 -0.28 23.15 -12.52
N THR A 325 0.44 22.92 -13.62
CA THR A 325 0.64 23.93 -14.67
C THR A 325 -0.70 24.37 -15.27
N ALA A 326 -1.59 23.43 -15.55
CA ALA A 326 -2.94 23.71 -16.02
C ALA A 326 -3.74 24.57 -15.03
N ALA A 327 -3.68 24.26 -13.73
CA ALA A 327 -4.37 25.03 -12.70
C ALA A 327 -3.89 26.48 -12.62
N PHE A 328 -2.56 26.70 -12.60
CA PHE A 328 -1.99 28.05 -12.57
C PHE A 328 -2.24 28.82 -13.87
N TRP A 329 -2.18 28.15 -15.01
CA TRP A 329 -2.47 28.74 -16.31
C TRP A 329 -3.94 29.17 -16.42
N LEU A 330 -4.88 28.31 -16.01
CA LEU A 330 -6.30 28.64 -15.97
C LEU A 330 -6.61 29.76 -14.98
N MET A 331 -5.97 29.79 -13.82
CA MET A 331 -6.11 30.88 -12.84
C MET A 331 -5.62 32.23 -13.39
N ARG A 332 -4.61 32.21 -14.26
CA ARG A 332 -4.11 33.40 -14.97
C ARG A 332 -5.07 33.88 -16.05
N ARG A 333 -5.68 32.96 -16.81
CA ARG A 333 -6.47 33.28 -18.01
C ARG A 333 -7.97 33.47 -17.76
N ARG A 334 -8.58 32.69 -16.87
CA ARG A 334 -10.04 32.75 -16.65
C ARG A 334 -10.38 33.95 -15.80
N ASP A 335 -11.35 34.75 -16.22
CA ASP A 335 -11.94 35.75 -15.36
C ASP A 335 -12.63 35.12 -14.16
N VAL A 336 -12.63 35.84 -13.04
CA VAL A 336 -13.16 35.30 -11.78
C VAL A 336 -14.70 35.29 -11.80
N ALA A 337 -15.31 36.04 -12.72
CA ALA A 337 -16.75 36.03 -12.98
C ALA A 337 -17.27 34.64 -13.42
#